data_AF-A0A527ZMZ8-F1
#
_entry.id   AF-A0A527ZMZ8-F1
#
_cell.length_a   1.000
_cell.length_b   1.000
_cell.length_c   1.000
_cell.angle_alpha   90.00
_cell.angle_beta   90.00
_cell.angle_gamma   90.00
#
_symmetry.space_group_name_H-M   'P 1'
#
loop_
_entity.id
_entity.type
_entity.pdbx_description
1 polymer ?
#
loop_
_entity_poly.entity_id
_entity_poly.type
_entity_poly.pdbx_seq_one_letter_code
_entity_poly.pdbx_strand_id
1 'polypeptide(L)' 'RVHDVAFENGLLIESSGPNRDVIKVLPPITISDAELDLGITILEHALQEQDNA' A
#
# COMPACT_ATOMS: atom_id res chain seq x y z
N ARG A 1 -7.29 1.98 -8.14
CA ARG A 1 -6.04 2.58 -8.65
C ARG A 1 -4.89 2.36 -7.70
N VAL A 2 -4.90 2.94 -6.50
CA VAL A 2 -3.82 2.72 -5.50
C VAL A 2 -3.62 1.22 -5.22
N HIS A 3 -4.70 0.45 -4.98
CA HIS A 3 -4.62 -1.00 -4.77
C HIS A 3 -4.10 -1.77 -5.98
N ASP A 4 -4.53 -1.40 -7.17
CA ASP A 4 -4.12 -2.08 -8.41
C ASP A 4 -2.61 -1.86 -8.64
N VAL A 5 -2.16 -0.61 -8.54
CA VAL A 5 -0.74 -0.25 -8.66
C VAL A 5 0.08 -0.92 -7.55
N ALA A 6 -0.37 -0.89 -6.31
CA ALA A 6 0.32 -1.56 -5.21
C ALA A 6 0.45 -3.07 -5.46
N PHE A 7 -0.63 -3.73 -5.88
CA PHE A 7 -0.66 -5.17 -6.13
C PHE A 7 0.24 -5.56 -7.31
N GLU A 8 0.21 -4.81 -8.41
CA GLU A 8 1.10 -5.00 -9.56
C GLU A 8 2.58 -4.84 -9.19
N ASN A 9 2.87 -4.01 -8.19
CA ASN A 9 4.23 -3.80 -7.66
C ASN A 9 4.57 -4.71 -6.47
N GLY A 10 3.72 -5.72 -6.16
CA GLY A 10 4.01 -6.76 -5.17
C GLY A 10 3.57 -6.44 -3.74
N LEU A 11 2.79 -5.39 -3.51
CA LEU A 11 2.25 -5.02 -2.21
C LEU A 11 0.75 -5.34 -2.13
N LEU A 12 0.38 -6.25 -1.21
CA LEU A 12 -1.02 -6.51 -0.86
C LEU A 12 -1.49 -5.57 0.25
N ILE A 13 -2.53 -4.78 -0.02
CA ILE A 13 -3.15 -3.84 0.92
C ILE A 13 -4.68 -3.89 0.83
N GLU A 14 -5.36 -3.49 1.89
CA GLU A 14 -6.81 -3.48 1.99
C GLU A 14 -7.37 -2.10 2.30
N SER A 15 -8.56 -1.82 1.77
CA SER A 15 -9.34 -0.63 2.15
C SER A 15 -10.28 -0.91 3.33
N SER A 16 -10.58 0.15 4.08
CA SER A 16 -11.51 0.14 5.20
C SER A 16 -12.17 1.49 5.39
N GLY A 17 -12.95 1.63 6.47
CA GLY A 17 -13.85 2.77 6.67
C GLY A 17 -15.19 2.55 5.95
N PRO A 18 -16.25 3.26 6.37
CA PRO A 18 -17.59 3.13 5.77
C PRO A 18 -17.60 3.49 4.27
N ASN A 19 -16.62 4.27 3.82
CA ASN A 19 -16.51 4.75 2.44
C ASN A 19 -15.31 4.16 1.67
N ARG A 20 -14.63 3.13 2.22
CA ARG A 20 -13.37 2.57 1.65
C ARG A 20 -12.22 3.60 1.53
N ASP A 21 -12.27 4.64 2.35
CA ASP A 21 -11.39 5.81 2.37
C ASP A 21 -10.14 5.66 3.24
N VAL A 22 -9.96 4.50 3.88
CA VAL A 22 -8.81 4.24 4.76
C VAL A 22 -8.02 3.03 4.25
N ILE A 23 -6.73 3.22 3.94
CA ILE A 23 -5.81 2.12 3.64
C ILE A 23 -5.30 1.51 4.94
N LYS A 24 -5.36 0.18 5.06
CA LYS A 24 -4.82 -0.57 6.20
C LYS A 24 -3.44 -1.13 5.87
N VAL A 25 -2.49 -0.86 6.75
CA VAL A 25 -1.14 -1.45 6.73
C VAL A 25 -1.06 -2.45 7.90
N LEU A 26 -1.06 -3.74 7.57
CA LEU A 26 -1.08 -4.84 8.54
C LEU A 26 0.02 -5.88 8.22
N PRO A 27 1.30 -5.51 8.31
CA PRO A 27 2.38 -6.45 8.08
C PRO A 27 2.43 -7.50 9.20
N PRO A 28 3.06 -8.67 8.97
CA PRO A 28 3.39 -9.60 10.04
C PRO A 28 4.25 -8.91 11.11
N ILE A 29 4.06 -9.25 12.39
CA ILE A 29 4.89 -8.72 13.49
C ILE A 29 6.36 -9.15 13.42
N THR A 30 6.68 -10.08 12.52
CA THR A 30 8.04 -10.60 12.26
C THR A 30 8.68 -10.01 10.99
N ILE A 31 8.02 -9.06 10.32
CA ILE A 31 8.56 -8.41 9.12
C ILE A 31 9.91 -7.74 9.45
N SER A 32 10.87 -7.81 8.55
CA SER A 32 12.11 -7.04 8.70
C SER A 32 11.89 -5.58 8.36
N ASP A 33 12.73 -4.69 8.91
CA ASP A 33 12.69 -3.26 8.59
C ASP A 33 12.84 -3.02 7.07
N ALA A 34 13.71 -3.77 6.40
CA ALA A 34 13.93 -3.65 4.96
C ALA A 34 12.70 -4.04 4.11
N GLU A 35 11.96 -5.08 4.52
CA GLU A 35 10.72 -5.47 3.85
C GLU A 35 9.59 -4.46 4.11
N LEU A 36 9.54 -3.91 5.33
CA LEU A 36 8.60 -2.86 5.67
C LEU A 36 8.87 -1.59 4.85
N ASP A 37 10.13 -1.15 4.76
CA ASP A 37 10.55 0.00 3.96
C ASP A 37 10.22 -0.18 2.48
N LEU A 38 10.43 -1.39 1.93
CA LEU A 38 10.03 -1.73 0.57
C LEU A 38 8.51 -1.59 0.38
N GLY A 39 7.73 -2.14 1.32
CA GLY A 39 6.27 -2.04 1.28
C GLY A 39 5.78 -0.59 1.34
N ILE A 40 6.37 0.24 2.19
CA ILE A 40 6.05 1.67 2.27
C ILE A 40 6.43 2.41 0.98
N THR A 41 7.60 2.10 0.41
CA THR A 41 8.05 2.68 -0.88
C THR A 41 7.05 2.38 -2.01
N ILE A 42 6.54 1.15 -2.09
CA ILE A 42 5.53 0.77 -3.09
C ILE A 42 4.21 1.54 -2.85
N LEU A 43 3.80 1.71 -1.60
CA LEU A 43 2.58 2.45 -1.25
C LEU A 43 2.70 3.94 -1.63
N GLU A 44 3.85 4.57 -1.37
CA GLU A 44 4.11 5.96 -1.76
C GLU A 44 4.01 6.15 -3.28
N HIS A 45 4.62 5.25 -4.05
CA HIS A 45 4.53 5.25 -5.51
C HIS A 45 3.07 5.11 -5.99
N ALA A 46 2.31 4.19 -5.40
CA ALA A 46 0.91 4.00 -5.77
C ALA A 46 0.01 5.22 -5.47
N LEU A 47 0.33 5.98 -4.42
CA LEU A 47 -0.36 7.23 -4.08
C LEU A 47 -0.03 8.34 -5.09
N GLN A 48 1.25 8.49 -5.47
CA GLN A 48 1.67 9.48 -6.47
C GLN A 48 1.06 9.22 -7.85
N GLU A 49 0.97 7.96 -8.28
CA GLU A 49 0.29 7.57 -9.52
C GLU A 49 -1.21 7.87 -9.52
N GLN A 50 -1.85 7.90 -8.35
CA GLN A 50 -3.25 8.30 -8.22
C GLN A 50 -3.43 9.82 -8.36
N ASP A 51 -2.49 10.62 -7.85
CA ASP A 51 -2.57 12.09 -7.91
C ASP A 51 -2.26 12.65 -9.30
N ASN A 52 -1.49 11.93 -10.11
CA ASN A 52 -1.10 12.34 -11.46
C ASN A 52 -2.18 12.14 -12.53
N ALA A 53 -3.39 11.69 -12.17
CA ALA A 53 -4.33 11.16 -13.14
C ALA A 53 -5.81 11.28 -12.75
#